data_AF-A0AAP2BRE6-F1
#
_entry.id   AF-A0AAP2BRE6-F1
#
_cell.length_a   1.000
_cell.length_b   1.000
_cell.length_c   1.000
_cell.angle_alpha   90.00
_cell.angle_beta   90.00
_cell.angle_gamma   90.00
#
_symmetry.space_group_name_H-M   'P 1'
#
loop_
_entity.id
_entity.type
_entity.pdbx_description
1 polymer ?
#
loop_
_entity_poly.entity_id
_entity_poly.type
_entity_poly.pdbx_seq_one_letter_code
_entity_poly.pdbx_strand_id
1 'polypeptide(L)'
;MTDITELAQRNELLIANGQQTADLLRHLADNEIDSDYFAVVSECESYGKETDAELSITEFALRAAGYVDALVEALEKAQQRITQLESRTVKLPEPFKLAKSSSGLTYYYADEVDAALTAAGIKVEAE
;
A
#
# COMPACT_ATOMS: atom_id res chain seq x y z
N MET A 1 -7.10 -11.67 -10.76
CA MET A 1 -7.18 -10.22 -10.51
C MET A 1 -7.61 -10.09 -9.07
N THR A 2 -6.78 -9.54 -8.19
CA THR A 2 -7.15 -9.38 -6.77
C THR A 2 -8.23 -8.32 -6.67
N ASP A 3 -9.31 -8.60 -5.94
CA ASP A 3 -10.40 -7.66 -5.74
C ASP A 3 -9.87 -6.45 -4.94
N ILE A 4 -10.08 -5.24 -5.46
CA ILE A 4 -9.55 -4.02 -4.82
C ILE A 4 -10.23 -3.76 -3.46
N THR A 5 -11.46 -4.25 -3.29
CA THR A 5 -12.18 -4.21 -2.00
C THR A 5 -11.50 -5.11 -0.96
N GLU A 6 -11.07 -6.31 -1.37
CA GLU A 6 -10.33 -7.24 -0.50
C GLU A 6 -8.96 -6.67 -0.12
N LEU A 7 -8.29 -5.99 -1.06
CA LEU A 7 -7.04 -5.27 -0.80
C LEU A 7 -7.23 -4.12 0.19
N ALA A 8 -8.31 -3.34 0.06
CA ALA A 8 -8.61 -2.25 0.98
C ALA A 8 -8.83 -2.76 2.41
N GLN A 9 -9.64 -3.81 2.58
CA GLN A 9 -9.90 -4.42 3.89
C GLN A 9 -8.62 -5.00 4.52
N ARG A 10 -7.76 -5.62 3.69
CA ARG A 10 -6.45 -6.10 4.16
C ARG A 10 -5.57 -4.94 4.62
N ASN A 11 -5.55 -3.83 3.89
CA ASN A 11 -4.74 -2.67 4.24
C ASN A 11 -5.23 -2.01 5.54
N GLU A 12 -6.54 -1.93 5.78
CA GLU A 12 -7.10 -1.47 7.06
C GLU A 12 -6.60 -2.31 8.24
N LEU A 13 -6.59 -3.64 8.11
CA LEU A 13 -6.05 -4.53 9.14
C LEU A 13 -4.55 -4.31 9.35
N LEU A 14 -3.78 -4.13 8.27
CA LEU A 14 -2.34 -3.86 8.37
C LEU A 14 -2.04 -2.52 9.06
N ILE A 15 -2.83 -1.48 8.77
CA ILE A 15 -2.74 -0.17 9.43
C ILE A 15 -3.01 -0.34 10.94
N ALA A 16 -4.11 -1.01 11.31
CA ALA A 16 -4.45 -1.25 12.71
C ALA A 16 -3.37 -2.05 13.45
N ASN A 17 -2.86 -3.12 12.83
CA ASN A 17 -1.78 -3.92 13.39
C ASN A 17 -0.48 -3.11 13.53
N GLY A 18 -0.16 -2.27 12.55
CA GLY A 18 1.00 -1.38 12.60
C GLY A 18 0.90 -0.39 13.74
N GLN A 19 -0.23 0.30 13.88
CA GLN A 19 -0.49 1.24 14.99
C GLN A 19 -0.34 0.54 16.35
N GLN A 20 -1.00 -0.61 16.54
CA GLN A 20 -0.87 -1.39 17.76
C GLN A 20 0.58 -1.81 18.03
N THR A 21 1.33 -2.19 17.00
CA THR A 21 2.73 -2.59 17.13
C THR A 21 3.60 -1.41 17.56
N ALA A 22 3.42 -0.23 16.95
CA ALA A 22 4.14 0.97 17.32
C ALA A 22 3.84 1.37 18.78
N ASP A 23 2.58 1.27 19.21
CA ASP A 23 2.18 1.55 20.60
C ASP A 23 2.82 0.56 21.59
N LEU A 24 2.80 -0.73 21.28
CA LEU A 24 3.47 -1.74 22.12
C LEU A 24 4.98 -1.50 22.21
N LEU A 25 5.62 -1.04 21.13
CA LEU A 25 7.05 -0.69 21.14
C LEU A 25 7.33 0.55 21.99
N ARG A 26 6.46 1.57 21.97
CA ARG A 26 6.56 2.73 22.88
C ARG A 26 6.37 2.30 24.33
N HIS A 27 5.40 1.44 24.61
CA HIS A 27 5.21 0.87 25.95
C HIS A 27 6.42 0.04 26.40
N LEU A 28 7.05 -0.71 25.49
CA LEU A 28 8.28 -1.43 25.80
C LEU A 28 9.40 -0.47 26.19
N ALA A 29 9.54 0.64 25.47
CA ALA A 29 10.54 1.66 25.76
C ALA A 29 10.30 2.37 27.11
N ASP A 30 9.03 2.53 27.50
CA ASP A 30 8.63 3.19 28.75
C ASP A 30 8.69 2.26 29.98
N ASN A 31 8.91 0.95 29.80
CA ASN A 31 9.00 0.01 30.92
C ASN A 31 10.27 0.20 31.74
N GLU A 32 10.21 -0.16 33.02
CA GLU A 32 11.39 -0.29 33.87
C GLU A 32 12.13 -1.57 33.49
N ILE A 33 13.28 -1.41 32.82
CA ILE A 33 14.12 -2.53 32.37
C ILE A 33 15.40 -2.53 33.21
N ASP A 34 15.58 -3.55 34.05
CA ASP A 34 16.77 -3.71 34.91
C ASP A 34 18.08 -3.75 34.11
N SER A 35 18.02 -4.28 32.89
CA SER A 35 19.14 -4.31 31.94
C SER A 35 18.65 -3.93 30.54
N ASP A 36 18.74 -2.64 30.23
CA ASP A 36 18.33 -2.06 28.95
C ASP A 36 19.32 -2.34 27.81
N TYR A 37 19.93 -3.52 27.76
CA TYR A 37 20.86 -3.90 26.68
C TYR A 37 20.68 -5.34 26.27
N PHE A 38 20.76 -5.59 24.96
CA PHE A 38 20.85 -6.93 24.38
C PHE A 38 22.01 -7.01 23.39
N ALA A 39 22.66 -8.18 23.35
CA ALA A 39 23.72 -8.47 22.40
C ALA A 39 23.15 -9.12 21.13
N VAL A 40 23.54 -8.59 19.98
CA VAL A 40 23.38 -9.24 18.69
C VAL A 40 24.60 -10.11 18.46
N VAL A 41 24.38 -11.40 18.19
CA VAL A 41 25.45 -12.40 18.08
C VAL A 41 25.34 -13.10 16.74
N SER A 42 26.46 -13.19 16.02
CA SER A 42 26.61 -14.01 14.82
C SER A 42 27.41 -15.27 15.13
N GLU A 43 27.16 -16.33 14.37
CA GLU A 43 27.92 -17.59 14.47
C GLU A 43 28.73 -17.79 13.19
N CYS A 44 30.06 -17.85 13.35
CA CYS A 44 30.99 -18.13 12.26
C CYS A 44 31.62 -19.50 12.46
N GLU A 45 31.68 -20.31 11.40
CA GLU A 45 32.27 -21.67 11.45
C GLU A 45 33.74 -21.69 11.90
N SER A 46 34.50 -20.61 11.66
CA SER A 46 35.94 -20.55 11.98
C SER A 46 36.27 -20.02 13.37
N TYR A 47 35.40 -19.18 13.96
CA TYR A 47 35.69 -18.44 15.19
C TYR A 47 34.63 -18.63 16.29
N GLY A 48 33.53 -19.34 16.00
CA GLY A 48 32.44 -19.55 16.95
C GLY A 48 31.48 -18.37 17.01
N LYS A 49 30.88 -18.14 18.18
CA LYS A 49 29.93 -17.04 18.41
C LYS A 49 30.65 -15.73 18.69
N GLU A 50 30.35 -14.70 17.91
CA GLU A 50 30.88 -13.34 18.08
C GLU A 50 29.75 -12.35 18.35
N THR A 51 29.94 -11.47 19.34
CA THR A 51 29.01 -10.36 19.59
C THR A 51 29.27 -9.26 18.58
N ASP A 52 28.31 -9.04 17.68
CA ASP A 52 28.42 -8.04 16.62
C ASP A 52 28.13 -6.62 17.15
N ALA A 53 27.15 -6.51 18.05
CA ALA A 53 26.72 -5.25 18.61
C ALA A 53 26.00 -5.45 19.95
N GLU A 54 26.04 -4.42 20.79
CA GLU A 54 25.16 -4.27 21.94
C GLU A 54 24.23 -3.08 21.71
N LEU A 55 22.92 -3.30 21.84
CA LEU A 55 21.90 -2.30 21.54
C LEU A 55 21.02 -2.07 22.77
N SER A 56 20.61 -0.81 22.98
CA SER A 56 19.60 -0.50 24.01
C SER A 56 18.22 -0.99 23.57
N ILE A 57 17.48 -1.62 24.48
CA ILE A 57 16.12 -2.11 24.21
C ILE A 57 15.20 -0.90 24.00
N THR A 58 15.29 0.11 24.88
CA THR A 58 14.53 1.35 24.81
C THR A 58 14.79 2.11 23.52
N GLU A 59 16.05 2.36 23.16
CA GLU A 59 16.38 3.07 21.92
C GLU A 59 15.96 2.30 20.67
N PHE A 60 16.16 0.99 20.68
CA PHE A 60 15.74 0.13 19.57
C PHE A 60 14.22 0.14 19.41
N ALA A 61 13.47 0.03 20.51
CA ALA A 61 12.01 0.02 20.49
C ALA A 61 11.44 1.35 19.99
N LEU A 62 11.96 2.50 20.45
CA LEU A 62 11.55 3.82 19.94
C LEU A 62 11.83 3.98 18.45
N ARG A 63 13.01 3.54 17.99
CA ARG A 63 13.37 3.58 16.57
C ARG A 63 12.47 2.68 15.73
N ALA A 64 12.21 1.47 16.20
CA ALA A 64 11.32 0.52 15.55
C ALA A 64 9.89 1.06 15.47
N ALA A 65 9.37 1.68 16.53
CA ALA A 65 8.07 2.34 16.52
C ALA A 65 8.00 3.42 15.44
N GLY A 66 9.03 4.28 15.34
CA GLY A 66 9.10 5.30 14.29
C GLY A 66 9.15 4.74 12.87
N TYR A 67 9.81 3.59 12.64
CA TYR A 67 9.76 2.92 11.35
C TYR A 67 8.37 2.39 11.02
N VAL A 68 7.69 1.80 12.02
CA VAL A 68 6.32 1.31 11.84
C VAL A 68 5.36 2.46 11.53
N ASP A 69 5.48 3.60 12.22
CA ASP A 69 4.69 4.80 11.92
C ASP A 69 4.85 5.26 10.47
N ALA A 70 6.10 5.35 10.00
CA ALA A 70 6.39 5.77 8.63
C ALA A 70 5.80 4.80 7.60
N LEU A 71 5.81 3.49 7.89
CA LEU A 71 5.20 2.48 7.03
C LEU A 71 3.67 2.57 7.04
N VAL A 72 3.06 2.79 8.20
CA VAL A 72 1.61 2.98 8.34
C VAL A 72 1.17 4.22 7.57
N GLU A 73 1.85 5.36 7.73
CA GLU A 73 1.55 6.60 7.02
C GLU A 73 1.67 6.43 5.50
N ALA A 74 2.72 5.75 5.04
CA ALA A 74 2.90 5.46 3.61
C ALA A 74 1.77 4.56 3.07
N LEU A 75 1.32 3.57 3.85
CA LEU A 75 0.23 2.69 3.47
C LEU A 75 -1.12 3.43 3.41
N GLU A 76 -1.41 4.28 4.38
CA GLU A 76 -2.60 5.13 4.39
C GLU A 76 -2.65 6.05 3.15
N LYS A 77 -1.53 6.71 2.83
CA LYS A 77 -1.42 7.57 1.64
C LYS A 77 -1.61 6.78 0.35
N ALA A 78 -1.04 5.58 0.26
CA ALA A 78 -1.21 4.71 -0.90
C ALA A 78 -2.68 4.28 -1.05
N GLN A 79 -3.33 3.89 0.04
CA GLN A 79 -4.75 3.51 0.04
C GLN A 79 -5.64 4.68 -0.38
N GLN A 80 -5.42 5.88 0.16
CA GLN A 80 -6.15 7.09 -0.25
C GLN A 80 -5.96 7.38 -1.74
N ARG A 81 -4.75 7.22 -2.26
CA ARG A 81 -4.47 7.43 -3.69
C ARG A 81 -5.19 6.43 -4.57
N ILE A 82 -5.24 5.16 -4.17
CA ILE A 82 -5.98 4.10 -4.89
C ILE A 82 -7.47 4.47 -4.91
N THR A 83 -8.07 4.77 -3.76
CA THR A 83 -9.48 5.17 -3.68
C THR A 83 -9.79 6.39 -4.55
N GLN A 84 -8.91 7.39 -4.60
CA GLN A 84 -9.06 8.53 -5.51
C GLN A 84 -8.99 8.15 -6.98
N LEU A 85 -8.15 7.18 -7.36
CA LEU A 85 -8.06 6.72 -8.75
C LEU A 85 -9.28 5.88 -9.13
N GLU A 86 -9.80 5.06 -8.22
CA GLU A 86 -11.00 4.25 -8.42
C GLU A 86 -12.29 5.07 -8.49
N SER A 87 -12.32 6.28 -7.92
CA SER A 87 -13.48 7.16 -8.01
C SER A 87 -13.53 7.99 -9.29
N ARG A 88 -12.43 8.03 -10.07
CA ARG A 88 -12.39 8.80 -11.32
C ARG A 88 -13.32 8.19 -12.35
N THR A 89 -14.08 9.07 -12.98
CA THR A 89 -14.97 8.78 -14.09
C THR A 89 -14.48 9.48 -15.35
N VAL A 90 -14.85 8.96 -16.51
CA VAL A 90 -14.63 9.61 -17.81
C VAL A 90 -15.97 10.03 -18.40
N LYS A 91 -16.02 11.21 -19.01
CA LYS A 91 -17.18 11.67 -19.78
C LYS A 91 -16.94 11.36 -21.25
N LEU A 92 -17.79 10.52 -21.83
CA LEU A 92 -17.74 10.23 -23.26
C LEU A 92 -18.48 11.33 -24.05
N PRO A 93 -18.02 11.67 -25.26
CA PRO A 93 -18.76 12.53 -26.17
C PRO A 93 -20.05 11.84 -26.64
N GLU A 94 -21.07 12.62 -27.00
CA GLU A 94 -22.33 12.07 -27.53
C GLU A 94 -22.06 11.16 -28.75
N PRO A 95 -22.62 9.93 -28.77
CA PRO A 95 -22.44 9.03 -29.88
C PRO A 95 -23.13 9.57 -31.13
N PHE A 96 -22.44 9.51 -32.27
CA PHE A 96 -22.98 9.94 -33.56
C PHE A 96 -22.95 8.81 -34.58
N LYS A 97 -23.90 8.83 -35.52
CA LYS A 97 -23.99 7.84 -36.61
C LYS A 97 -23.27 8.36 -37.84
N LEU A 98 -22.28 7.60 -38.31
CA LEU A 98 -21.58 7.90 -39.56
C LEU A 98 -22.39 7.41 -40.77
N ALA A 99 -22.52 8.27 -41.79
CA ALA A 99 -22.82 7.80 -43.14
C ALA A 99 -21.55 7.17 -43.73
N LYS A 100 -21.67 6.08 -44.51
CA LYS A 100 -20.52 5.39 -45.12
C LYS A 100 -19.65 6.39 -45.89
N SER A 101 -18.52 6.76 -45.31
CA SER A 101 -17.51 7.62 -45.92
C SER A 101 -16.35 6.74 -46.38
N SER A 102 -15.87 6.95 -47.61
CA SER A 102 -14.69 6.29 -48.17
C SER A 102 -13.38 6.97 -47.76
N SER A 103 -13.43 7.98 -46.89
CA SER A 103 -12.25 8.62 -46.32
C SER A 103 -11.55 7.66 -45.35
N GLY A 104 -10.20 7.59 -45.39
CA GLY A 104 -9.36 6.74 -44.53
C GLY A 104 -9.36 7.10 -43.04
N LEU A 105 -10.54 7.20 -42.45
CA LEU A 105 -10.78 7.48 -41.03
C LEU A 105 -10.90 6.14 -40.29
N THR A 106 -10.30 6.07 -39.10
CA THR A 106 -10.36 4.91 -38.21
C THR A 106 -11.32 5.20 -37.06
N TYR A 107 -12.21 4.24 -36.79
CA TYR A 107 -13.20 4.33 -35.73
C TYR A 107 -13.28 3.00 -34.98
N TYR A 108 -13.69 3.05 -33.71
CA TYR A 108 -13.98 1.88 -32.88
C TYR A 108 -15.49 1.74 -32.72
N TYR A 109 -15.97 0.50 -32.58
CA TYR A 109 -17.37 0.26 -32.26
C TYR A 109 -17.63 0.60 -30.79
N ALA A 110 -18.82 1.15 -30.48
CA ALA A 110 -19.14 1.62 -29.14
C ALA A 110 -19.12 0.48 -28.10
N ASP A 111 -19.63 -0.69 -28.46
CA ASP A 111 -19.61 -1.89 -27.63
C ASP A 111 -18.19 -2.39 -27.36
N GLU A 112 -17.28 -2.32 -28.34
CA GLU A 112 -15.87 -2.64 -28.13
C GLU A 112 -15.17 -1.65 -27.19
N VAL A 113 -15.50 -0.36 -27.30
CA VAL A 113 -14.99 0.68 -26.39
C VAL A 113 -15.52 0.49 -24.98
N ASP A 114 -16.82 0.25 -24.81
CA ASP A 114 -17.45 0.01 -23.50
C ASP A 114 -16.88 -1.24 -22.82
N ALA A 115 -16.69 -2.32 -23.59
CA ALA A 115 -16.05 -3.53 -23.11
C ALA A 115 -14.59 -3.28 -22.69
N ALA A 116 -13.82 -2.51 -23.47
CA ALA A 116 -12.44 -2.16 -23.15
C ALA A 116 -12.35 -1.26 -21.91
N LEU A 117 -13.23 -0.27 -21.76
CA LEU A 117 -13.32 0.60 -20.58
C LEU A 117 -13.66 -0.21 -19.32
N THR A 118 -14.65 -1.11 -19.42
CA THR A 118 -15.04 -2.00 -18.32
C THR A 118 -13.89 -2.94 -17.93
N ALA A 119 -13.22 -3.55 -18.92
CA ALA A 119 -12.08 -4.43 -18.68
C ALA A 119 -10.88 -3.69 -18.05
N ALA A 120 -10.73 -2.40 -18.38
CA ALA A 120 -9.73 -1.53 -17.76
C ALA A 120 -10.16 -0.97 -16.39
N GLY A 121 -11.39 -1.26 -15.92
CA GLY A 121 -11.93 -0.74 -14.66
C GLY A 121 -12.25 0.75 -14.68
N ILE A 122 -12.40 1.35 -15.87
CA ILE A 122 -12.69 2.77 -16.04
C ILE A 122 -14.20 3.00 -15.95
N LYS A 123 -14.62 3.84 -14.98
CA LYS A 123 -16.03 4.22 -14.81
C LYS A 123 -16.39 5.34 -15.79
N VAL A 124 -17.57 5.25 -16.40
CA VAL A 124 -18.11 6.30 -17.28
C VAL A 124 -19.17 7.10 -16.51
N GLU A 125 -19.15 8.43 -16.61
CA GLU A 125 -20.22 9.27 -16.03
C GLU A 125 -21.56 8.93 -16.70
N ALA A 126 -22.59 8.67 -15.90
CA ALA A 126 -23.95 8.59 -16.43
C ALA A 126 -24.38 9.98 -16.92
N GLU A 127 -25.02 10.03 -18.10
CA GLU A 127 -25.60 11.25 -18.69
C GLU A 127 -26.65 11.92 -17.79
#